data_AF-A0A2V9YAQ5-F1
#
_entry.id   AF-A0A2V9YAQ5-F1
#
_cell.length_a   1.000
_cell.length_b   1.000
_cell.length_c   1.000
_cell.angle_alpha   90.00
_cell.angle_beta   90.00
_cell.angle_gamma   90.00
#
_symmetry.space_group_name_H-M   'P 1'
#
loop_
_entity.id
_entity.type
_entity.pdbx_description
1 polymer ?
#
loop_
_entity_poly.entity_id
_entity_poly.type
_entity_poly.pdbx_seq_one_letter_code
_entity_poly.pdbx_strand_id
1 'polypeptide(L)' 'MEEAHKLPPELTGRLRALAHDLSNSIETIMQACYLLGQANLQGNGKKWVELIDTAAQDAASINRAIREILRSQS' A
#
# COMPACT_ATOMS: atom_id res chain seq x y z
N MET A 1 25.43 -21.56 -4.20
CA MET A 1 24.11 -21.32 -3.58
C MET A 1 24.36 -20.31 -2.48
N GLU A 2 23.99 -19.06 -2.73
CA GLU A 2 24.11 -17.99 -1.74
C GLU A 2 23.06 -18.27 -0.66
N GLU A 3 23.50 -18.51 0.58
CA GLU A 3 22.56 -18.63 1.71
C GLU A 3 21.82 -17.31 1.83
N ALA A 4 20.55 -17.29 1.45
CA ALA A 4 19.67 -16.15 1.68
C ALA A 4 19.68 -15.85 3.18
N HIS A 5 20.34 -14.76 3.57
CA HIS A 5 20.46 -14.35 4.96
C HIS A 5 19.06 -14.02 5.48
N LYS A 6 18.48 -14.93 6.26
CA LYS A 6 17.14 -14.76 6.83
C LYS A 6 17.16 -13.59 7.81
N LEU A 7 16.18 -12.70 7.67
CA LEU A 7 15.99 -11.61 8.62
C LEU A 7 15.68 -12.16 10.03
N PRO A 8 16.17 -11.49 11.11
CA PRO A 8 15.81 -11.86 12.47
C PRO A 8 14.29 -11.91 12.66
N PRO A 9 13.74 -12.93 13.37
CA PRO A 9 12.29 -13.12 13.49
C PRO A 9 11.54 -11.90 14.04
N GLU A 10 12.13 -11.21 15.02
CA GLU A 10 11.55 -10.00 15.61
C GLU A 10 11.44 -8.85 14.59
N LEU A 11 12.49 -8.65 13.78
CA LEU A 11 12.50 -7.64 12.73
C LEU A 11 11.44 -7.95 11.65
N THR A 12 11.37 -9.22 11.22
CA THR A 12 10.37 -9.67 10.25
C THR A 12 8.95 -9.49 10.79
N GLY A 13 8.72 -9.76 12.08
CA GLY A 13 7.44 -9.52 12.75
C GLY A 13 7.03 -8.05 12.72
N ARG A 14 7.95 -7.13 13.06
CA ARG A 14 7.70 -5.68 13.02
C ARG A 14 7.42 -5.18 11.61
N LEU A 15 8.17 -5.65 10.61
CA LEU A 15 7.95 -5.26 9.21
C LEU A 15 6.59 -5.75 8.69
N ARG A 16 6.13 -6.94 9.12
CA ARG A 16 4.78 -7.44 8.77
C ARG A 16 3.68 -6.58 9.40
N ALA A 17 3.85 -6.15 10.65
CA ALA A 17 2.91 -5.24 11.29
C ALA A 17 2.82 -3.90 10.54
N LEU A 18 3.96 -3.30 10.19
CA LEU A 18 3.99 -2.06 9.40
C LEU A 18 3.36 -2.24 8.01
N ALA A 19 3.64 -3.35 7.31
CA ALA A 19 3.03 -3.65 6.02
C ALA A 19 1.51 -3.92 6.12
N HIS A 20 1.04 -4.40 7.28
CA HIS A 20 -0.38 -4.50 7.59
C HIS A 20 -1.00 -3.12 7.75
N ASP A 21 -0.42 -2.29 8.61
CA ASP A 21 -0.94 -0.94 8.91
C ASP A 21 -0.92 -0.02 7.68
N LEU A 22 0.11 -0.17 6.83
CA LEU A 22 0.19 0.52 5.55
C LEU A 22 -0.96 0.12 4.61
N SER A 23 -1.33 -1.16 4.56
CA SER A 23 -2.50 -1.58 3.77
C SER A 23 -3.79 -0.95 4.27
N ASN A 24 -4.00 -0.89 5.59
CA ASN A 24 -5.20 -0.28 6.16
C ASN A 24 -5.29 1.21 5.78
N SER A 25 -4.14 1.90 5.79
CA SER A 25 -4.06 3.30 5.40
C SER A 25 -4.35 3.50 3.91
N ILE A 26 -3.77 2.66 3.05
CA ILE A 26 -4.02 2.70 1.60
C ILE A 26 -5.49 2.39 1.28
N GLU A 27 -6.07 1.38 1.92
CA GLU A 27 -7.48 1.03 1.75
C GLU A 27 -8.39 2.20 2.14
N THR A 28 -8.11 2.87 3.26
CA THR A 28 -8.84 4.07 3.67
C THR A 28 -8.76 5.18 2.61
N ILE A 29 -7.58 5.40 2.02
CA ILE A 29 -7.39 6.39 0.95
C ILE A 29 -8.19 5.99 -0.30
N MET A 30 -8.14 4.72 -0.71
CA MET A 30 -8.90 4.24 -1.87
C MET A 30 -10.42 4.40 -1.67
N GLN A 31 -10.93 4.09 -0.47
CA GLN A 31 -12.33 4.31 -0.13
C GLN A 31 -12.69 5.81 -0.17
N ALA A 32 -11.83 6.69 0.34
CA ALA A 32 -12.03 8.12 0.26
C ALA A 32 -12.03 8.64 -1.19
N CYS A 33 -11.10 8.18 -2.04
CA CYS A 33 -11.08 8.49 -3.47
C CYS A 33 -12.35 8.05 -4.17
N TYR A 34 -12.82 6.83 -3.87
CA TYR A 34 -14.07 6.31 -4.42
C TYR A 34 -15.27 7.19 -4.05
N LEU A 35 -15.40 7.57 -2.78
CA LEU A 35 -16.47 8.46 -2.32
C LEU A 35 -16.37 9.86 -2.94
N LEU A 36 -15.15 10.41 -3.05
CA LEU A 36 -14.92 11.70 -3.72
C LEU A 36 -15.25 11.65 -5.21
N GLY A 37 -14.98 10.53 -5.88
CA GLY A 37 -15.34 10.32 -7.28
C GLY A 37 -16.85 10.28 -7.54
N GLN A 38 -17.65 9.98 -6.50
CA GLN A 38 -19.12 10.06 -6.56
C GLN A 38 -19.64 11.48 -6.37
N ALA A 39 -18.83 12.40 -5.82
CA ALA A 39 -19.20 13.80 -5.75
C ALA A 39 -19.13 14.43 -7.15
N ASN A 40 -20.01 15.38 -7.45
CA ASN A 40 -20.04 16.09 -8.74
C ASN A 40 -18.89 17.11 -8.85
N LEU A 41 -17.66 16.62 -8.82
CA LEU A 41 -16.44 17.40 -8.90
C LEU A 41 -16.18 17.80 -10.35
N GLN A 42 -15.95 19.09 -10.60
CA GLN A 42 -15.64 19.62 -11.93
C GLN A 42 -14.21 20.15 -12.01
N GLY A 43 -13.69 20.25 -13.23
CA GLY A 43 -12.38 20.83 -13.51
C GLY A 43 -11.26 20.11 -12.77
N ASN A 44 -10.50 20.86 -11.97
CA ASN A 44 -9.32 20.34 -11.26
C ASN A 44 -9.67 19.33 -10.16
N GLY A 45 -10.88 19.39 -9.58
CA GLY A 45 -11.29 18.45 -8.54
C GLY A 45 -11.26 17.00 -9.01
N LYS A 46 -11.72 16.74 -10.26
CA LYS A 46 -11.67 15.40 -10.86
C LYS A 46 -10.23 14.92 -11.07
N LYS A 47 -9.35 15.80 -11.56
CA LYS A 47 -7.93 15.49 -11.78
C LYS A 47 -7.21 15.13 -10.47
N TRP A 48 -7.54 15.80 -9.36
CA TRP A 48 -6.96 15.48 -8.06
C TRP A 48 -7.41 14.11 -7.55
N VAL A 49 -8.70 13.76 -7.72
CA VAL A 49 -9.18 12.43 -7.35
C VAL A 49 -8.47 11.34 -8.15
N GLU A 50 -8.34 11.51 -9.47
CA GLU A 50 -7.61 10.57 -10.33
C GLU A 50 -6.13 10.44 -9.92
N LEU A 51 -5.47 11.54 -9.57
CA LEU A 51 -4.09 11.54 -9.10
C LEU A 51 -3.93 10.79 -7.77
N ILE A 52 -4.82 11.03 -6.80
CA ILE A 52 -4.75 10.36 -5.49
C ILE A 52 -5.08 8.87 -5.63
N ASP A 53 -6.07 8.51 -6.44
CA ASP A 53 -6.41 7.11 -6.72
C ASP A 53 -5.22 6.37 -7.35
N THR A 54 -4.57 6.97 -8.35
CA THR A 54 -3.36 6.41 -8.97
C THR A 54 -2.24 6.20 -7.94
N ALA A 55 -1.96 7.21 -7.12
CA ALA A 55 -0.93 7.10 -6.08
C ALA A 55 -1.26 6.03 -5.01
N ALA A 56 -2.54 5.86 -4.67
CA ALA A 56 -2.98 4.83 -3.74
C ALA A 56 -2.81 3.41 -4.32
N GLN A 57 -3.11 3.23 -5.60
CA GLN A 57 -2.89 1.96 -6.31
C GLN A 57 -1.39 1.62 -6.42
N ASP A 58 -0.56 2.62 -6.72
CA ASP A 58 0.90 2.45 -6.75
C ASP A 58 1.43 2.05 -5.36
N ALA A 59 1.00 2.74 -4.31
CA ALA A 59 1.36 2.38 -2.93
C ALA A 59 0.89 0.96 -2.56
N ALA A 60 -0.29 0.54 -3.02
CA ALA A 60 -0.79 -0.82 -2.82
C ALA A 60 0.12 -1.87 -3.48
N SER A 61 0.56 -1.58 -4.71
CA SER A 61 1.49 -2.43 -5.47
C SER A 61 2.85 -2.56 -4.76
N ILE A 62 3.41 -1.43 -4.29
CA ILE A 62 4.66 -1.41 -3.52
C ILE A 62 4.50 -2.22 -2.22
N ASN A 63 3.42 -2.00 -1.47
CA ASN A 63 3.20 -2.72 -0.22
C ASN A 63 3.01 -4.24 -0.45
N ARG A 64 2.39 -4.63 -1.58
CA ARG A 64 2.29 -6.03 -1.98
C ARG A 64 3.68 -6.63 -2.24
N ALA A 65 4.56 -5.93 -2.96
CA ALA A 65 5.93 -6.39 -3.18
C ALA A 65 6.70 -6.55 -1.86
N ILE A 66 6.54 -5.61 -0.91
CA ILE A 66 7.10 -5.72 0.44
C ILE A 66 6.61 -6.99 1.14
N ARG A 67 5.30 -7.28 1.10
CA ARG A 67 4.72 -8.49 1.70
C ARG A 67 5.23 -9.76 1.04
N GLU A 68 5.43 -9.77 -0.27
CA GLU A 68 6.00 -10.91 -0.99
C GLU A 68 7.46 -11.18 -0.56
N ILE A 69 8.27 -10.13 -0.37
CA ILE A 69 9.62 -10.24 0.21
C ILE A 69 9.55 -10.76 1.65
N LEU A 70 8.68 -10.21 2.50
CA LEU A 70 8.54 -10.67 3.90
C LEU A 70 8.01 -12.11 4.01
N ARG A 71 7.33 -12.60 2.97
CA ARG A 71 6.88 -13.99 2.87
C ARG A 71 8.01 -14.93 2.45
N SER A 72 9.00 -14.48 1.67
CA SER A 72 10.18 -15.30 1.38
C SER A 72 11.16 -15.38 2.55
N GLN A 73 10.99 -14.52 3.57
CA GLN A 73 11.77 -14.48 4.82
C GLN A 73 11.22 -15.38 5.94
N SER A 74 10.18 -16.18 5.68
CA SER A 74 9.72 -17.24 6.60
C SER A 74 10.61 -18.47 6.52
#